data_AF-A0A660SQB9-F1
#
_entry.id   AF-A0A660SQB9-F1
#
_cell.length_a   1.000
_cell.length_b   1.000
_cell.length_c   1.000
_cell.angle_alpha   90.00
_cell.angle_beta   90.00
_cell.angle_gamma   90.00
#
_symmetry.space_group_name_H-M   'P 1'
#
loop_
_entity.id
_entity.type
_entity.pdbx_description
1 polymer ?
#
loop_
_entity_poly.entity_id
_entity_poly.type
_entity_poly.pdbx_seq_one_letter_code
_entity_poly.pdbx_strand_id
1 'polypeptide(L)'
;MDGEGGLGVFSEVGSLKKVLLHRPGKEMETLTPEVLENLLFEDIPWLKKLQIEHDGFADALRGAGCRVFYYADLLKEVLADSGVASVAADHLVSTGRIPQSRLKEEIR
;
A
#
# COMPACT_ATOMS: atom_id res chain seq x y z
N MET A 1 -28.17 13.76 11.77
CA MET A 1 -27.93 14.05 10.34
C MET A 1 -26.56 13.49 10.00
N ASP A 2 -26.51 12.21 9.66
CA ASP A 2 -25.32 11.59 9.08
C ASP A 2 -25.24 12.06 7.62
N GLY A 3 -24.37 13.04 7.37
CA GLY A 3 -24.22 13.67 6.06
C GLY A 3 -23.75 12.67 5.01
N GLU A 4 -24.49 12.62 3.90
CA GLU A 4 -24.07 12.01 2.65
C GLU A 4 -22.77 12.67 2.13
N GLY A 5 -21.77 11.86 1.74
CA GLY A 5 -20.90 12.17 0.61
C GLY A 5 -19.47 12.71 0.83
N GLY A 6 -18.97 12.92 2.06
CA GLY A 6 -17.63 13.49 2.29
C GLY A 6 -16.62 12.54 2.94
N LEU A 7 -15.37 12.49 2.43
CA LEU A 7 -14.21 11.99 3.20
C LEU A 7 -13.76 13.09 4.18
N GLY A 8 -13.71 12.79 5.48
CA GLY A 8 -13.28 13.76 6.48
C GLY A 8 -12.79 13.09 7.76
N VAL A 9 -11.67 13.59 8.29
CA VAL A 9 -11.09 13.17 9.56
C VAL A 9 -11.07 14.39 10.48
N PHE A 10 -11.90 14.37 11.51
CA PHE A 10 -12.10 15.52 12.41
C PHE A 10 -11.63 15.24 13.85
N SER A 11 -11.14 14.03 14.11
CA SER A 11 -10.68 13.58 15.43
C SER A 11 -9.72 12.39 15.26
N GLU A 12 -8.74 12.29 16.15
CA GLU A 12 -7.81 11.15 16.25
C GLU A 12 -8.32 10.03 17.17
N VAL A 13 -9.33 10.32 18.01
CA VAL A 13 -9.85 9.40 19.03
C VAL A 13 -11.33 9.02 18.83
N GLY A 14 -12.00 9.67 17.87
CA GLY A 14 -13.38 9.35 17.51
C GLY A 14 -13.52 7.97 16.88
N SER A 15 -14.75 7.45 16.84
CA SER A 15 -15.04 6.14 16.25
C SER A 15 -14.59 6.07 14.79
N LEU A 16 -13.66 5.15 14.49
CA LEU A 16 -13.07 4.98 13.17
C LEU A 16 -14.02 4.27 12.20
N LYS A 17 -14.56 4.99 11.22
CA LYS A 17 -15.53 4.44 10.25
C LYS A 17 -14.91 3.74 9.04
N LYS A 18 -13.79 4.27 8.53
CA LYS A 18 -13.08 3.79 7.32
C LYS A 18 -11.57 3.95 7.53
N VAL A 19 -10.78 3.00 7.03
CA VAL A 19 -9.33 3.04 7.12
C VAL A 19 -8.68 2.47 5.85
N LEU A 20 -7.57 3.06 5.42
CA LEU A 20 -6.76 2.59 4.30
C LEU A 20 -5.49 1.94 4.83
N LEU A 21 -5.24 0.70 4.45
CA LEU A 21 -4.05 -0.07 4.83
C LEU A 21 -3.24 -0.46 3.59
N HIS A 22 -1.93 -0.63 3.78
CA HIS A 22 -1.05 -1.30 2.82
C HIS A 22 -0.63 -2.64 3.42
N ARG A 23 -0.99 -3.75 2.75
CA ARG A 23 -0.60 -5.08 3.19
C ARG A 23 0.81 -5.38 2.68
N PRO A 24 1.79 -5.72 3.55
CA PRO A 24 3.14 -6.05 3.13
C PRO A 24 3.17 -7.18 2.10
N GLY A 25 3.89 -6.96 1.00
CA GLY A 25 4.06 -7.87 -0.12
C GLY A 25 5.53 -8.16 -0.43
N LYS A 26 5.79 -8.55 -1.69
CA LYS A 26 7.12 -8.94 -2.19
C LYS A 26 8.15 -7.81 -2.10
N GLU A 27 7.72 -6.56 -1.97
CA GLU A 27 8.61 -5.44 -1.73
C GLU A 27 9.47 -5.65 -0.47
N MET A 28 8.96 -6.37 0.53
CA MET A 28 9.72 -6.70 1.74
C MET A 28 10.87 -7.68 1.46
N GLU A 29 10.77 -8.50 0.42
CA GLU A 29 11.84 -9.43 0.00
C GLU A 29 12.99 -8.69 -0.72
N THR A 30 12.75 -7.45 -1.16
CA THR A 30 13.76 -6.62 -1.84
C THR A 30 14.62 -5.80 -0.88
N LEU A 31 14.33 -5.89 0.43
CA LEU A 31 15.07 -5.20 1.47
C LEU A 31 16.42 -5.87 1.71
N THR A 32 17.49 -5.21 1.27
CA THR A 32 18.87 -5.62 1.58
C THR A 32 19.30 -5.02 2.92
N PRO A 33 20.35 -5.57 3.57
CA PRO A 33 20.88 -5.01 4.83
C PRO A 33 21.21 -3.52 4.76
N GLU A 34 21.80 -3.06 3.65
CA GLU A 34 22.12 -1.65 3.40
C GLU A 34 20.88 -0.76 3.29
N VAL A 35 19.77 -1.28 2.75
CA VAL A 35 18.49 -0.57 2.69
C VAL A 35 17.81 -0.58 4.06
N LEU A 36 17.90 -1.66 4.83
CA LEU A 36 17.31 -1.79 6.17
C LEU A 36 17.90 -0.77 7.17
N GLU A 37 19.22 -0.55 7.16
CA GLU A 37 19.87 0.49 7.99
C GLU A 37 19.32 1.89 7.68
N ASN A 38 19.04 2.18 6.42
CA ASN A 38 18.46 3.45 5.98
C ASN A 38 16.95 3.57 6.26
N LEU A 39 16.26 2.45 6.48
CA LEU A 39 14.83 2.38 6.75
C LEU A 39 14.49 2.26 8.24
N LEU A 40 15.50 2.34 9.13
CA LEU A 40 15.34 2.25 10.59
C LEU A 40 14.65 0.96 11.05
N PHE A 41 14.79 -0.14 10.30
CA PHE A 41 14.32 -1.44 10.76
C PHE A 41 15.32 -2.06 11.72
N GLU A 42 14.84 -2.55 12.86
CA GLU A 42 15.69 -3.17 13.88
C GLU A 42 16.09 -4.62 13.55
N ASP A 43 15.32 -5.31 12.69
CA ASP A 43 15.57 -6.71 12.30
C ASP A 43 15.04 -7.01 10.88
N ILE A 44 15.49 -8.12 10.29
CA ILE A 44 15.09 -8.55 8.94
C ILE A 44 13.62 -8.99 8.96
N PRO A 45 12.76 -8.38 8.13
CA PRO A 45 11.34 -8.66 8.13
C PRO A 45 11.03 -10.07 7.59
N TRP A 46 10.38 -10.90 8.41
CA TRP A 46 9.83 -12.18 7.94
C TRP A 46 8.43 -11.98 7.35
N LEU A 47 8.35 -11.83 6.02
CA LEU A 47 7.13 -11.46 5.28
C LEU A 47 5.90 -12.28 5.69
N LYS A 48 6.03 -13.60 5.84
CA LYS A 48 4.89 -14.45 6.23
C LYS A 48 4.31 -14.06 7.60
N LYS A 49 5.17 -13.76 8.58
CA LYS A 49 4.71 -13.33 9.90
C LYS A 49 4.14 -11.92 9.89
N LEU A 50 4.76 -11.00 9.17
CA LEU A 50 4.21 -9.66 8.97
C LEU A 50 2.81 -9.68 8.37
N GLN A 51 2.58 -10.55 7.39
CA GLN A 51 1.26 -10.74 6.80
C GLN A 51 0.24 -11.27 7.80
N ILE A 52 0.62 -12.27 8.61
CA ILE A 52 -0.26 -12.81 9.67
C ILE A 52 -0.63 -11.73 10.68
N GLU A 53 0.36 -10.96 11.15
CA GLU A 53 0.15 -9.87 12.11
C GLU A 53 -0.72 -8.75 11.51
N HIS A 54 -0.43 -8.36 10.27
CA HIS A 54 -1.21 -7.35 9.55
C HIS A 54 -2.65 -7.81 9.32
N ASP A 55 -2.87 -9.08 8.96
CA ASP A 55 -4.21 -9.62 8.74
C ASP A 55 -5.00 -9.65 10.06
N GLY A 56 -4.37 -10.05 11.16
CA GLY A 56 -4.96 -9.96 12.50
C GLY A 56 -5.33 -8.54 12.92
N PHE A 57 -4.49 -7.55 12.60
CA PHE A 57 -4.79 -6.13 12.82
C PHE A 57 -6.00 -5.66 12.00
N ALA A 58 -6.04 -6.01 10.70
CA ALA A 58 -7.16 -5.67 9.83
C ALA A 58 -8.47 -6.32 10.31
N ASP A 59 -8.41 -7.56 10.80
CA ASP A 59 -9.57 -8.27 11.35
C ASP A 59 -10.08 -7.65 12.65
N ALA A 60 -9.17 -7.20 13.53
CA ALA A 60 -9.56 -6.46 14.74
C ALA A 60 -10.33 -5.16 14.39
N LEU A 61 -9.88 -4.42 13.37
CA LEU A 61 -10.56 -3.22 12.88
C LEU A 61 -11.93 -3.54 12.28
N ARG A 62 -12.03 -4.59 11.46
CA ARG A 62 -13.31 -5.07 10.91
C ARG A 62 -14.27 -5.50 12.01
N GLY A 63 -13.77 -6.21 13.02
CA GLY A 63 -14.53 -6.64 14.20
C GLY A 63 -15.07 -5.46 15.01
N ALA A 64 -14.36 -4.33 15.02
CA ALA A 64 -14.83 -3.07 15.62
C ALA A 64 -15.81 -2.27 14.73
N GLY A 65 -16.24 -2.81 13.58
CA GLY A 65 -17.16 -2.16 12.65
C GLY A 65 -16.51 -1.17 11.68
N CYS A 66 -15.18 -1.12 11.61
CA CYS A 66 -14.46 -0.27 10.67
C CYS A 66 -14.40 -0.91 9.28
N ARG A 67 -14.66 -0.12 8.22
CA ARG A 67 -14.43 -0.57 6.85
C ARG A 67 -12.95 -0.42 6.47
N VAL A 68 -12.27 -1.55 6.29
CA VAL A 68 -10.87 -1.61 5.85
C VAL A 68 -10.80 -1.61 4.32
N PHE A 69 -10.00 -0.70 3.77
CA PHE A 69 -9.63 -0.63 2.36
C PHE A 69 -8.15 -0.96 2.20
N TYR A 70 -7.78 -1.56 1.07
CA TYR A 70 -6.37 -1.80 0.73
C TYR A 70 -5.92 -0.87 -0.39
N TYR A 71 -4.75 -0.26 -0.19
CA TYR A 71 -4.11 0.61 -1.19
C TYR A 71 -3.96 -0.09 -2.54
N ALA A 72 -3.42 -1.31 -2.54
CA ALA A 72 -3.19 -2.06 -3.78
C ALA A 72 -4.49 -2.33 -4.56
N ASP A 73 -5.62 -2.53 -3.87
CA ASP A 73 -6.89 -2.82 -4.53
C ASP A 73 -7.51 -1.54 -5.11
N LEU A 74 -7.50 -0.45 -4.35
CA LEU A 74 -7.93 0.86 -4.87
C LEU A 74 -7.04 1.32 -6.03
N LEU A 75 -5.73 1.10 -5.95
CA LEU A 75 -4.83 1.44 -7.04
C LEU A 75 -5.15 0.63 -8.31
N LYS A 76 -5.46 -0.67 -8.19
CA LYS A 76 -5.92 -1.48 -9.34
C LYS A 76 -7.21 -0.92 -9.93
N GLU A 77 -8.15 -0.50 -9.10
CA GLU A 77 -9.40 0.12 -9.56
C GLU A 77 -9.13 1.41 -10.35
N VAL A 78 -8.22 2.27 -9.87
CA VAL A 78 -7.81 3.49 -10.58
C VAL A 78 -7.11 3.18 -11.91
N LEU A 79 -6.18 2.22 -11.90
CA LEU A 79 -5.40 1.84 -13.08
C LEU A 79 -6.18 0.99 -14.10
N ALA A 80 -7.42 0.61 -13.80
CA ALA A 80 -8.31 -0.03 -14.77
C ALA A 80 -8.70 0.94 -15.91
N ASP A 81 -8.62 2.25 -15.68
CA ASP A 81 -8.70 3.26 -16.72
C ASP A 81 -7.35 3.33 -17.48
N SER A 82 -7.36 2.92 -18.75
CA SER A 82 -6.17 2.89 -19.59
C SER A 82 -5.53 4.26 -19.81
N GLY A 83 -6.31 5.34 -19.80
CA GLY A 83 -5.80 6.70 -19.91
C GLY A 83 -5.02 7.10 -18.67
N VAL A 84 -5.55 6.79 -17.48
CA VAL A 84 -4.87 7.03 -16.20
C VAL A 84 -3.63 6.15 -16.08
N ALA A 85 -3.72 4.87 -16.47
CA ALA A 85 -2.60 3.94 -16.43
C ALA A 85 -1.41 4.42 -17.29
N SER A 86 -1.67 4.92 -18.50
CA SER A 86 -0.63 5.48 -19.37
C SER A 86 0.06 6.67 -18.73
N VAL A 87 -0.71 7.64 -18.21
CA VAL A 87 -0.15 8.83 -17.56
C VAL A 87 0.66 8.45 -16.32
N ALA A 88 0.17 7.52 -15.52
CA ALA A 88 0.89 7.03 -14.33
C ALA A 88 2.20 6.33 -14.73
N ALA A 89 2.19 5.49 -15.77
CA ALA A 89 3.38 4.81 -16.26
C ALA A 89 4.43 5.81 -16.78
N ASP A 90 4.02 6.78 -17.60
CA ASP A 90 4.91 7.83 -18.12
C ASP A 90 5.53 8.66 -16.98
N HIS A 91 4.72 8.98 -15.97
CA HIS A 91 5.20 9.69 -14.79
C HIS A 91 6.19 8.86 -13.97
N LEU A 92 5.91 7.57 -13.74
CA LEU A 92 6.80 6.66 -13.01
C LEU A 92 8.13 6.44 -13.75
N VAL A 93 8.11 6.35 -15.08
CA VAL A 93 9.34 6.22 -15.88
C VAL A 93 10.17 7.50 -15.85
N SER A 94 9.52 8.67 -15.89
CA SER A 94 10.22 9.97 -15.91
C SER A 94 10.76 10.40 -14.54
N THR A 95 10.08 10.02 -13.45
CA THR A 95 10.46 10.39 -12.08
C THR A 95 11.17 9.28 -11.31
N GLY A 96 10.94 8.03 -11.69
CA GLY A 96 11.51 6.87 -11.03
C GLY A 96 12.99 6.72 -11.32
N ARG A 97 13.78 6.43 -10.29
CA ARG A 97 15.12 5.82 -10.45
C ARG A 97 14.97 4.33 -10.80
N ILE A 98 14.17 3.98 -11.81
CA ILE A 98 14.06 2.61 -12.27
C ILE A 98 15.36 2.30 -13.03
N PRO A 99 16.20 1.34 -12.57
CA PRO A 99 17.34 0.91 -13.38
C PRO A 99 16.79 0.32 -14.67
N GLN A 100 17.09 0.96 -15.81
CA GLN A 100 16.57 0.57 -17.13
C GLN A 100 16.87 -0.89 -17.52
N SER A 101 17.77 -1.56 -16.80
CA SER A 101 18.08 -2.98 -16.97
C SER A 101 16.90 -3.91 -16.70
N ARG A 102 16.03 -3.61 -15.72
CA ARG A 102 14.89 -4.48 -15.38
C ARG A 102 13.71 -4.37 -16.36
N LEU A 103 13.49 -3.20 -16.95
CA LEU A 103 12.36 -2.96 -17.85
C LEU A 103 12.50 -3.72 -19.20
N LYS A 104 13.72 -4.06 -19.60
CA LYS A 104 13.99 -4.81 -20.83
C LYS A 104 13.80 -6.32 -20.70
N GLU A 105 13.85 -6.86 -19.48
CA GLU A 105 13.72 -8.32 -19.27
C GLU A 105 12.25 -8.77 -19.17
N GLU A 106 11.33 -7.92 -18.70
CA GLU A 106 9.91 -8.29 -18.55
C GLU A 106 9.03 -7.99 -19.78
N ILE A 107 9.55 -7.29 -20.79
CA ILE A 107 8.85 -7.02 -22.06
C ILE A 107 9.25 -8.05 -23.14
N ARG A 108 9.91 -9.16 -22.77
CA ARG A 108 10.29 -10.22 -23.70
C ARG A 108 9.37 -11.44 -23.63
#